data_AF-A0A352HQX9-F1
#
_entry.id   AF-A0A352HQX9-F1
#
_cell.length_a   1.000
_cell.length_b   1.000
_cell.length_c   1.000
_cell.angle_alpha   90.00
_cell.angle_beta   90.00
_cell.angle_gamma   90.00
#
_symmetry.space_group_name_H-M   'P 1'
#
loop_
_entity.id
_entity.type
_entity.pdbx_description
1 polymer ?
#
loop_
_entity_poly.entity_id
_entity_poly.type
_entity_poly.pdbx_seq_one_letter_code
_entity_poly.pdbx_strand_id
1 'polypeptide(L)'
;MSGLSSYAAEMMRIDTILSRLRSGIRALVLIDEPARTTNPVEGLALVQALTSILSGYDSTTALTTHYSGITVPCHRLRVKGLADIPPGTPLRPGDLNKYIDYSLTEEAGDSVPHEAVRIARLLGIDAELIDKTQSIIEQN
;
A
#
# COMPACT_ATOMS: atom_id res chain seq x y z
N MET A 1 -14.22 -19.45 -1.45
CA MET A 1 -15.33 -19.01 -2.32
C MET A 1 -15.80 -17.63 -1.84
N SER A 2 -15.25 -16.52 -2.32
CA SER A 2 -15.73 -15.16 -1.93
C SER A 2 -15.22 -13.97 -2.76
N GLY A 3 -14.49 -14.17 -3.87
CA GLY A 3 -13.85 -13.06 -4.60
C GLY A 3 -14.83 -12.06 -5.25
N LEU A 4 -15.79 -12.54 -6.05
CA LEU A 4 -16.74 -11.65 -6.75
C LEU A 4 -17.73 -10.97 -5.79
N SER A 5 -18.17 -11.67 -4.74
CA SER A 5 -19.09 -11.10 -3.75
C SER A 5 -18.43 -10.05 -2.86
N SER A 6 -17.11 -10.15 -2.62
CA SER A 6 -16.38 -9.17 -1.81
C SER A 6 -16.06 -7.90 -2.59
N TYR A 7 -15.60 -8.03 -3.85
CA TYR A 7 -15.38 -6.87 -4.72
C TYR A 7 -16.68 -6.09 -4.99
N ALA A 8 -17.77 -6.77 -5.32
CA ALA A 8 -19.06 -6.10 -5.51
C ALA A 8 -19.51 -5.34 -4.23
N ALA A 9 -19.34 -5.94 -3.05
CA ALA A 9 -19.66 -5.30 -1.79
C ALA A 9 -18.77 -4.08 -1.50
N GLU A 10 -17.48 -4.14 -1.86
CA GLU A 10 -16.56 -3.00 -1.79
C GLU A 10 -17.04 -1.85 -2.68
N MET A 11 -17.36 -2.14 -3.94
CA MET A 11 -17.86 -1.13 -4.89
C MET A 11 -19.16 -0.48 -4.42
N MET A 12 -20.09 -1.25 -3.84
CA MET A 12 -21.33 -0.69 -3.27
C MET A 12 -21.07 0.23 -2.07
N ARG A 13 -20.06 -0.09 -1.23
CA ARG A 13 -19.68 0.79 -0.11
C ARG A 13 -19.05 2.09 -0.61
N ILE A 14 -18.19 2.02 -1.61
CA ILE A 14 -17.62 3.21 -2.27
C ILE A 14 -18.74 4.08 -2.85
N ASP A 15 -19.67 3.50 -3.60
CA ASP A 15 -20.81 4.24 -4.16
C ASP A 15 -21.66 4.91 -3.06
N THR A 16 -21.88 4.21 -1.95
CA THR A 16 -22.57 4.79 -0.78
C THR A 16 -21.83 5.99 -0.20
N ILE A 17 -20.50 5.92 -0.06
CA ILE A 17 -19.67 7.05 0.40
C ILE A 17 -19.83 8.24 -0.55
N LEU A 18 -19.70 8.01 -1.87
CA LEU A 18 -19.82 9.06 -2.87
C LEU A 18 -21.21 9.70 -2.88
N SER A 19 -22.26 8.89 -2.72
CA SER A 19 -23.65 9.37 -2.63
C SER A 19 -23.86 10.29 -1.42
N ARG A 20 -23.31 9.93 -0.25
CA ARG A 20 -23.37 10.75 0.97
C ARG A 20 -22.65 12.08 0.78
N LEU A 21 -21.45 12.07 0.21
CA LEU A 21 -20.69 13.29 -0.07
C LEU A 21 -21.43 14.21 -1.05
N ARG A 22 -22.03 13.64 -2.11
CA ARG A 22 -22.86 14.38 -3.09
C ARG A 22 -24.09 15.03 -2.45
N SER A 23 -24.65 14.43 -1.39
CA SER A 23 -25.75 15.03 -0.63
C SER A 23 -25.32 16.15 0.34
N GLY A 24 -24.04 16.53 0.35
CA GLY A 24 -23.51 17.58 1.21
C GLY A 24 -23.13 17.12 2.62
N ILE A 25 -23.07 15.81 2.87
CA ILE A 25 -22.63 15.29 4.17
C ILE A 25 -21.11 15.39 4.23
N ARG A 26 -20.60 16.15 5.21
CA ARG A 26 -19.19 16.15 5.57
C ARG A 26 -18.82 14.82 6.25
N ALA A 27 -17.77 14.16 5.79
CA ALA A 27 -17.41 12.82 6.27
C ALA A 27 -15.91 12.64 6.53
N LEU A 28 -15.61 11.79 7.51
CA LEU A 28 -14.32 11.11 7.64
C LEU A 28 -14.40 9.79 6.86
N VAL A 29 -13.57 9.63 5.83
CA VAL A 29 -13.57 8.48 4.94
C VAL A 29 -12.30 7.66 5.20
N LEU A 30 -12.47 6.41 5.62
CA LEU A 30 -11.37 5.48 5.88
C LEU A 30 -11.51 4.29 4.93
N ILE A 31 -10.51 4.07 4.08
CA ILE A 31 -10.53 3.01 3.07
C ILE A 31 -9.25 2.19 3.18
N ASP A 32 -9.41 0.88 3.34
CA ASP A 32 -8.29 -0.04 3.48
C ASP A 32 -8.12 -0.88 2.22
N GLU A 33 -7.01 -0.66 1.50
CA GLU A 33 -6.60 -1.37 0.28
C GLU A 33 -7.72 -1.61 -0.76
N PRO A 34 -8.37 -0.55 -1.29
CA PRO A 34 -9.45 -0.72 -2.27
C PRO A 34 -8.94 -1.36 -3.57
N ALA A 35 -9.78 -2.20 -4.19
CA ALA A 35 -9.50 -2.90 -5.44
C ALA A 35 -8.29 -3.87 -5.42
N ARG A 36 -7.81 -4.26 -4.24
CA ARG A 36 -6.64 -5.17 -4.07
C ARG A 36 -6.72 -6.49 -4.83
N THR A 37 -7.92 -7.03 -5.04
CA THR A 37 -8.14 -8.32 -5.71
C THR A 37 -8.37 -8.21 -7.21
N THR A 38 -8.27 -7.00 -7.78
CA THR A 38 -8.53 -6.71 -9.18
C THR A 38 -7.23 -6.71 -9.99
N ASN A 39 -7.34 -6.69 -11.32
CA ASN A 39 -6.21 -6.46 -12.21
C ASN A 39 -5.41 -5.21 -11.74
N PRO A 40 -4.07 -5.27 -11.62
CA PRO A 40 -3.28 -4.15 -11.09
C PRO A 40 -3.47 -2.83 -11.83
N VAL A 41 -3.65 -2.87 -13.16
CA VAL A 41 -3.87 -1.68 -14.00
C VAL A 41 -5.23 -1.06 -13.69
N GLU A 42 -6.28 -1.88 -13.64
CA GLU A 42 -7.64 -1.43 -13.31
C GLU A 42 -7.73 -0.94 -11.86
N GLY A 43 -7.09 -1.63 -10.93
CA GLY A 43 -7.07 -1.28 -9.52
C GLY A 43 -6.38 0.06 -9.27
N LEU A 44 -5.19 0.29 -9.87
CA LEU A 44 -4.52 1.59 -9.82
C LEU A 44 -5.42 2.71 -10.37
N ALA A 45 -6.01 2.49 -11.56
CA ALA A 45 -6.90 3.47 -12.18
C ALA A 45 -8.12 3.79 -11.29
N LEU A 46 -8.69 2.78 -10.64
CA LEU A 46 -9.81 2.94 -9.71
C LEU A 46 -9.39 3.76 -8.48
N VAL A 47 -8.27 3.43 -7.83
CA VAL A 47 -7.79 4.17 -6.66
C VAL A 47 -7.46 5.62 -7.01
N GLN A 48 -6.88 5.86 -8.18
CA GLN A 48 -6.58 7.21 -8.66
C GLN A 48 -7.86 8.01 -8.95
N ALA A 49 -8.86 7.40 -9.58
CA ALA A 49 -10.15 8.04 -9.79
C ALA A 49 -10.88 8.33 -8.47
N LEU A 50 -10.88 7.36 -7.55
CA LEU A 50 -11.52 7.49 -6.24
C LEU A 50 -10.90 8.63 -5.42
N THR A 51 -9.58 8.64 -5.28
CA THR A 51 -8.87 9.70 -4.54
C THR A 51 -9.09 11.07 -5.17
N SER A 52 -9.08 11.17 -6.50
CA SER A 52 -9.39 12.42 -7.21
C SER A 52 -10.81 12.90 -6.92
N ILE A 53 -11.81 12.01 -6.97
CA ILE A 53 -13.20 12.36 -6.66
C ILE A 53 -13.33 12.82 -5.21
N LEU A 54 -12.77 12.08 -4.25
CA LEU A 54 -12.87 12.41 -2.83
C LEU A 54 -12.23 13.77 -2.49
N SER A 55 -11.14 14.13 -3.18
CA SER A 55 -10.47 15.42 -3.01
C SER A 55 -11.34 16.64 -3.41
N GLY A 56 -12.39 16.42 -4.20
CA GLY A 56 -13.32 17.46 -4.63
C GLY A 56 -14.49 17.73 -3.67
N TYR A 57 -14.63 16.96 -2.60
CA TYR A 57 -15.70 17.13 -1.60
C TYR A 57 -15.12 17.58 -0.24
N ASP A 58 -15.98 18.16 0.61
CA ASP A 58 -15.65 18.43 2.02
C ASP A 58 -15.56 17.12 2.81
N SER A 59 -14.42 16.44 2.66
CA SER A 59 -14.11 15.18 3.31
C SER A 59 -12.69 15.20 3.84
N THR A 60 -12.48 14.51 4.96
CA THR A 60 -11.14 14.10 5.40
C THR A 60 -11.00 12.62 5.05
N THR A 61 -10.04 12.28 4.19
CA THR A 61 -9.87 10.91 3.69
C THR A 61 -8.52 10.35 4.11
N ALA A 62 -8.52 9.14 4.67
CA ALA A 62 -7.33 8.31 4.82
C ALA A 62 -7.51 7.01 4.03
N LEU A 63 -6.55 6.71 3.16
CA LEU A 63 -6.58 5.55 2.27
C LEU A 63 -5.23 4.84 2.31
N THR A 64 -5.24 3.53 2.51
CA THR A 64 -4.06 2.67 2.38
C THR A 64 -4.08 1.98 1.02
N THR A 65 -2.91 1.80 0.39
CA THR A 65 -2.81 1.07 -0.86
C THR A 65 -1.39 0.56 -1.10
N HIS A 66 -1.29 -0.56 -1.81
CA HIS A 66 -0.04 -1.04 -2.38
C HIS A 66 0.23 -0.50 -3.80
N TYR A 67 -0.71 0.24 -4.39
CA TYR A 67 -0.52 0.85 -5.69
C TYR A 67 0.42 2.05 -5.61
N SER A 68 1.55 1.97 -6.31
CA SER A 68 2.43 3.10 -6.57
C SER A 68 1.89 3.94 -7.75
N GLY A 69 2.37 5.18 -7.90
CA GLY A 69 1.99 6.03 -9.03
C GLY A 69 0.68 6.81 -8.87
N ILE A 70 0.13 6.91 -7.66
CA ILE A 70 -0.98 7.83 -7.38
C ILE A 70 -0.47 9.28 -7.52
N THR A 71 -1.04 10.01 -8.47
CA THR A 71 -0.62 11.39 -8.82
C THR A 71 -1.50 12.48 -8.21
N VAL A 72 -2.58 12.11 -7.52
CA VAL A 72 -3.50 13.08 -6.89
C VAL A 72 -2.73 13.84 -5.81
N PRO A 73 -2.79 15.19 -5.76
CA PRO A 73 -2.15 15.96 -4.70
C PRO A 73 -2.67 15.57 -3.32
N CYS A 74 -1.83 14.94 -2.51
CA CYS A 74 -2.16 14.51 -1.15
C CYS A 74 -0.89 14.36 -0.31
N HIS A 75 -1.05 14.25 1.02
CA HIS A 75 0.03 13.82 1.89
C HIS A 75 0.24 12.32 1.71
N ARG A 76 1.38 11.95 1.09
CA ARG A 76 1.78 10.56 0.94
C ARG A 76 2.62 10.15 2.13
N LEU A 77 2.12 9.18 2.89
CA LEU A 77 2.78 8.64 4.06
C LEU A 77 3.10 7.17 3.82
N ARG A 78 4.29 6.74 4.25
CA ARG A 78 4.65 5.33 4.31
C ARG A 78 5.14 4.95 5.70
N VAL A 79 5.04 3.66 6.01
CA VAL A 79 5.76 3.10 7.15
C VAL A 79 7.26 3.21 6.88
N LYS A 80 8.03 3.64 7.88
CA LYS A 80 9.47 3.83 7.75
C LYS A 80 10.18 2.52 7.36
N GLY A 81 9.71 1.39 7.88
CA GLY A 81 10.06 0.06 7.40
C GLY A 81 11.08 -0.64 8.30
N LEU A 82 11.83 -1.59 7.75
CA LEU A 82 12.80 -2.37 8.49
C LEU A 82 13.98 -1.48 8.92
N ALA A 83 14.14 -1.36 10.25
CA ALA A 83 15.27 -0.70 10.87
C ALA A 83 16.58 -1.45 10.59
N ASP A 84 17.71 -0.79 10.85
CA ASP A 84 19.02 -1.43 10.73
C ASP A 84 19.15 -2.56 11.74
N ILE A 85 19.40 -3.77 11.23
CA ILE A 85 19.64 -4.96 12.04
C ILE A 85 21.13 -5.29 11.98
N PRO A 86 21.82 -5.42 13.13
CA PRO A 86 23.23 -5.78 13.14
C PRO A 86 23.50 -7.10 12.41
N PRO A 87 24.58 -7.19 11.59
CA PRO A 87 24.96 -8.44 10.94
C PRO A 87 25.14 -9.58 11.95
N GLY A 88 24.68 -10.78 11.60
CA GLY A 88 24.78 -11.96 12.45
C GLY A 88 23.71 -12.05 13.56
N THR A 89 22.77 -11.10 13.62
CA THR A 89 21.58 -11.23 14.48
C THR A 89 20.76 -12.45 14.02
N PRO A 90 20.57 -13.49 14.86
CA PRO A 90 19.75 -14.63 14.50
C PRO A 90 18.28 -14.20 14.43
N LEU A 91 17.73 -14.15 13.22
CA LEU A 91 16.34 -13.75 12.99
C LEU A 91 15.49 -15.00 12.73
N ARG A 92 14.44 -15.16 13.53
CA ARG A 92 13.35 -16.07 13.19
C ARG A 92 12.26 -15.27 12.47
N PRO A 93 11.42 -15.90 11.63
CA PRO A 93 10.32 -15.21 10.96
C PRO A 93 9.41 -14.40 11.91
N GLY A 94 9.18 -14.90 13.13
CA GLY A 94 8.37 -14.21 14.14
C GLY A 94 9.05 -13.00 14.81
N ASP A 95 10.37 -12.84 14.68
CA ASP A 95 11.11 -11.72 15.27
C ASP A 95 11.10 -10.47 14.39
N LEU A 96 10.73 -10.59 13.12
CA LEU A 96 10.81 -9.52 12.13
C LEU A 96 10.03 -8.26 12.56
N ASN A 97 8.84 -8.45 13.15
CA ASN A 97 7.99 -7.36 13.65
C ASN A 97 8.68 -6.50 14.73
N LYS A 98 9.71 -7.03 15.43
CA LYS A 98 10.46 -6.27 16.45
C LYS A 98 11.42 -5.25 15.84
N TYR A 99 11.76 -5.43 14.56
CA TYR A 99 12.71 -4.60 13.84
C TYR A 99 12.06 -3.72 12.79
N ILE A 100 10.73 -3.69 12.72
CA ILE A 100 10.00 -2.76 11.86
C ILE A 100 9.73 -1.49 12.66
N ASP A 101 10.22 -0.36 12.14
CA ASP A 101 9.83 0.97 12.60
C ASP A 101 8.48 1.32 11.95
N TYR A 102 7.41 1.17 12.75
CA TYR A 102 6.03 1.44 12.33
C TYR A 102 5.67 2.93 12.28
N SER A 103 6.61 3.84 12.55
CA SER A 103 6.35 5.28 12.40
C SER A 103 6.06 5.64 10.94
N LEU A 104 5.19 6.63 10.75
CA LEU A 104 4.86 7.18 9.44
C LEU A 104 5.85 8.29 9.08
N THR A 105 6.35 8.26 7.85
CA THR A 105 7.18 9.31 7.28
C THR A 105 6.59 9.75 5.94
N GLU A 106 6.79 11.02 5.58
CA GLU A 106 6.43 11.49 4.25
C GLU A 106 7.23 10.76 3.17
N GLU A 107 6.55 10.42 2.09
CA GLU A 107 7.14 9.79 0.91
C GLU A 107 7.53 10.89 -0.10
N ALA A 108 8.82 11.20 -0.17
CA ALA A 108 9.35 12.30 -1.00
C ALA A 108 9.74 11.89 -2.44
N GLY A 109 9.36 10.71 -2.93
CA GLY A 109 9.70 10.23 -4.28
C GLY A 109 9.31 8.79 -4.55
N ASP A 110 9.53 8.34 -5.79
CA ASP A 110 9.04 7.06 -6.32
C ASP A 110 9.86 5.82 -5.89
N SER A 111 10.93 5.99 -5.10
CA SER A 111 11.74 4.85 -4.66
C SER A 111 11.13 4.21 -3.41
N VAL A 112 10.23 3.24 -3.62
CA VAL A 112 9.81 2.33 -2.56
C VAL A 112 10.99 1.43 -2.19
N PRO A 113 11.45 1.40 -0.92
CA PRO A 113 12.54 0.51 -0.53
C PRO A 113 12.21 -0.96 -0.83
N HIS A 114 13.17 -1.71 -1.39
CA HIS A 114 13.00 -3.15 -1.67
C HIS A 114 13.11 -4.00 -0.39
N GLU A 115 12.17 -3.79 0.53
CA GLU A 115 12.15 -4.41 1.85
C GLU A 115 12.05 -5.94 1.76
N ALA A 116 11.32 -6.48 0.78
CA ALA A 116 11.17 -7.92 0.59
C ALA A 116 12.51 -8.63 0.36
N VAL A 117 13.40 -8.05 -0.45
CA VAL A 117 14.74 -8.59 -0.71
C VAL A 117 15.61 -8.51 0.55
N ARG A 118 15.57 -7.38 1.26
CA ARG A 118 16.31 -7.20 2.53
C ARG A 118 15.87 -8.23 3.57
N ILE A 119 14.57 -8.40 3.75
CA ILE A 119 13.98 -9.38 4.69
C ILE A 119 14.38 -10.81 4.30
N ALA A 120 14.30 -11.17 3.02
CA ALA A 120 14.70 -12.49 2.54
C ALA A 120 16.18 -12.79 2.82
N ARG A 121 17.08 -11.82 2.58
CA ARG A 121 18.52 -11.96 2.90
C ARG A 121 18.72 -12.19 4.40
N LEU A 122 18.03 -11.42 5.23
CA LEU A 122 18.12 -11.50 6.68
C LEU A 122 17.58 -12.82 7.27
N LEU A 123 16.59 -13.41 6.62
CA LEU A 123 16.05 -14.74 6.98
C LEU A 123 16.92 -15.89 6.45
N GLY A 124 18.01 -15.61 5.72
CA GLY A 124 18.87 -16.63 5.14
C GLY A 124 18.18 -17.43 4.03
N ILE A 125 17.23 -16.81 3.32
CA ILE A 125 16.62 -17.41 2.13
C ILE A 125 17.71 -17.56 1.04
N ASP A 126 17.52 -18.53 0.16
CA ASP A 126 18.46 -18.89 -0.89
C ASP A 126 19.04 -17.68 -1.65
N ALA A 127 20.38 -17.61 -1.69
CA ALA A 127 21.09 -16.47 -2.26
C ALA A 127 20.87 -16.34 -3.77
N GLU A 128 20.79 -17.45 -4.50
CA GLU A 128 20.55 -17.43 -5.95
C GLU A 128 19.17 -16.84 -6.28
N LEU A 129 18.12 -17.24 -5.55
CA LEU A 129 16.77 -16.68 -5.69
C LEU A 129 16.76 -15.16 -5.43
N ILE A 130 17.41 -14.73 -4.34
CA ILE A 130 17.46 -13.32 -3.94
C ILE A 130 18.23 -12.50 -4.98
N ASP A 131 19.39 -12.97 -5.42
CA ASP A 131 20.24 -12.24 -6.37
C ASP A 131 19.56 -12.13 -7.76
N LYS A 132 18.87 -13.20 -8.20
CA LYS A 132 18.02 -13.13 -9.41
C LYS A 132 16.87 -12.13 -9.25
N THR A 133 16.21 -12.12 -8.09
CA THR A 133 15.10 -11.19 -7.81
C THR A 133 15.58 -9.74 -7.87
N GLN A 134 16.71 -9.44 -7.23
CA GLN A 134 17.31 -8.11 -7.24
C GLN A 134 17.66 -7.66 -8.67
N SER A 135 18.24 -8.57 -9.48
CA SER A 135 18.60 -8.28 -10.87
C SER A 135 17.38 -7.94 -11.74
N ILE A 136 16.23 -8.59 -11.51
CA ILE A 136 14.97 -8.29 -12.22
C ILE A 136 14.44 -6.92 -11.82
N ILE A 137 14.50 -6.58 -10.53
CA ILE A 137 14.03 -5.29 -10.03
C ILE A 137 14.84 -4.13 -10.64
N GLU A 138 16.17 -4.27 -10.74
CA GLU A 138 17.06 -3.23 -11.30
C GLU A 138 16.89 -3.03 -12.81
N GLN A 139 16.24 -3.97 -13.51
CA GLN A 139 15.97 -3.91 -14.95
C GLN A 139 14.62 -3.25 -15.28
N ASN A 140 13.75 -3.03 -14.28
CA ASN A 140 12.43 -2.41 -14.43
C ASN A 140 12.41 -0.99 -13.87
#